data_AF-A0A257JG35-F1
#
_entry.id   AF-A0A257JG35-F1
#
_cell.length_a   1.000
_cell.length_b   1.000
_cell.length_c   1.000
_cell.angle_alpha   90.00
_cell.angle_beta   90.00
_cell.angle_gamma   90.00
#
_symmetry.space_group_name_H-M   'P 1'
#
loop_
_entity.id
_entity.type
_entity.pdbx_description
1 polymer ?
#
loop_
_entity_poly.entity_id
_entity_poly.type
_entity_poly.pdbx_seq_one_letter_code
_entity_poly.pdbx_strand_id
1 'polypeptide(L)'
;MDFNLPDDLVATLATLDAFIAREITPIEQADDNLRFFDHRREWARTDFEGGGLPRAEWEALLARVRRVADAAGHWRYALPAQYGGQDGSHLAMAVIREHLAA
;
A
#
# COMPACT_ATOMS: atom_id res chain seq x y z
N MET A 1 -22.44 -24.13 3.72
CA MET A 1 -21.95 -22.82 3.27
C MET A 1 -20.47 -22.80 3.59
N ASP A 2 -19.63 -22.58 2.59
CA ASP A 2 -18.17 -22.51 2.77
C ASP A 2 -17.78 -21.04 2.97
N PHE A 3 -17.00 -20.77 4.01
CA PHE A 3 -16.51 -19.42 4.35
C PHE A 3 -15.00 -19.30 4.14
N ASN A 4 -14.35 -20.35 3.64
CA ASN A 4 -12.95 -20.29 3.30
C ASN A 4 -12.73 -19.37 2.11
N LEU A 5 -11.60 -18.67 2.12
CA LEU A 5 -11.18 -17.88 0.97
C LEU A 5 -10.74 -18.83 -0.16
N PRO A 6 -11.00 -18.47 -1.42
CA PRO A 6 -10.42 -19.16 -2.57
C PRO A 6 -8.89 -19.24 -2.49
N ASP A 7 -8.31 -20.38 -2.89
CA ASP A 7 -6.86 -20.64 -2.79
C ASP A 7 -6.02 -19.59 -3.57
N ASP A 8 -6.51 -19.12 -4.71
CA ASP A 8 -5.87 -18.08 -5.52
C ASP A 8 -5.84 -16.73 -4.79
N LEU A 9 -6.87 -16.42 -4.01
CA LEU A 9 -6.90 -15.23 -3.17
C LEU A 9 -5.92 -15.36 -2.00
N VAL A 10 -5.83 -16.51 -1.35
CA VAL A 10 -4.84 -16.76 -0.28
C VAL A 10 -3.41 -16.62 -0.83
N ALA A 11 -3.13 -17.16 -2.01
CA ALA A 11 -1.84 -17.00 -2.69
C ALA A 11 -1.54 -15.53 -3.06
N THR A 12 -2.58 -14.77 -3.44
CA THR A 12 -2.46 -13.33 -3.71
C THR A 12 -2.07 -12.56 -2.45
N LEU A 13 -2.69 -12.86 -1.29
CA LEU A 13 -2.33 -12.25 -0.01
C LEU A 13 -0.88 -12.55 0.38
N ALA A 14 -0.45 -13.81 0.28
CA ALA A 14 0.94 -14.18 0.56
C ALA A 14 1.94 -13.48 -0.37
N THR A 15 1.58 -13.30 -1.65
CA THR A 15 2.40 -12.54 -2.61
C THR A 15 2.51 -11.07 -2.21
N LEU A 16 1.40 -10.48 -1.75
CA LEU A 16 1.36 -9.09 -1.30
C LEU A 16 2.21 -8.88 -0.04
N ASP A 17 2.15 -9.80 0.93
CA ASP A 17 2.97 -9.76 2.15
C ASP A 17 4.47 -9.85 1.82
N ALA A 18 4.84 -10.78 0.93
CA ALA A 18 6.23 -10.91 0.49
C ALA A 18 6.72 -9.66 -0.26
N PHE A 19 5.86 -9.03 -1.07
CA PHE A 19 6.16 -7.77 -1.73
C PHE A 19 6.36 -6.64 -0.72
N ILE A 20 5.48 -6.50 0.27
CA ILE A 20 5.58 -5.47 1.31
C ILE A 20 6.90 -5.63 2.07
N ALA A 21 7.20 -6.84 2.55
CA ALA A 21 8.43 -7.11 3.31
C ALA A 21 9.70 -6.83 2.50
N ARG A 22 9.69 -7.13 1.19
CA ARG A 22 10.86 -7.00 0.32
C ARG A 22 11.07 -5.58 -0.19
N GLU A 23 10.01 -4.86 -0.53
CA GLU A 23 10.08 -3.60 -1.27
C GLU A 23 9.60 -2.40 -0.46
N ILE A 24 8.53 -2.53 0.33
CA ILE A 24 7.91 -1.40 1.04
C ILE A 24 8.53 -1.19 2.42
N THR A 25 8.73 -2.25 3.21
CA THR A 25 9.34 -2.17 4.54
C THR A 25 10.73 -1.52 4.52
N PRO A 26 11.64 -1.83 3.57
CA PRO A 26 12.92 -1.13 3.51
C PRO A 26 12.79 0.37 3.19
N ILE A 27 11.79 0.77 2.39
CA ILE A 27 11.51 2.17 2.08
C ILE A 27 11.01 2.90 3.33
N GLU A 28 10.12 2.28 4.11
CA GLU A 28 9.62 2.80 5.38
C GLU A 28 10.74 3.01 6.41
N GLN A 29 11.72 2.11 6.46
CA GLN A 29 12.81 2.14 7.44
C GLN A 29 13.97 3.07 7.03
N ALA A 30 14.07 3.44 5.77
CA ALA A 30 15.13 4.31 5.25
C ALA A 30 14.91 5.80 5.60
N ASP A 31 15.99 6.59 5.65
CA ASP A 31 15.97 8.06 5.65
C ASP A 31 15.04 8.73 6.69
N ASP A 32 14.89 8.08 7.86
CA ASP A 32 13.97 8.48 8.94
C ASP A 32 12.48 8.55 8.50
N ASN A 33 12.09 7.84 7.43
CA ASN A 33 10.69 7.76 6.97
C ASN A 33 9.74 7.22 8.05
N LEU A 34 10.24 6.41 8.99
CA LEU A 34 9.51 5.97 10.19
C LEU A 34 8.87 7.13 10.97
N ARG A 35 9.39 8.36 10.87
CA ARG A 35 8.76 9.54 11.50
C ARG A 35 7.32 9.78 11.04
N PHE A 36 6.98 9.42 9.80
CA PHE A 36 5.65 9.64 9.24
C PHE A 36 4.61 8.62 9.73
N PHE A 37 5.06 7.51 10.33
CA PHE A 37 4.22 6.40 10.79
C PHE A 37 4.16 6.29 12.32
N ASP A 38 4.98 7.05 13.05
CA ASP A 38 4.92 7.11 14.52
C ASP A 38 3.75 7.99 14.97
N HIS A 39 2.75 7.40 15.64
CA HIS A 39 1.58 8.11 16.16
C HIS A 39 1.91 9.26 17.13
N ARG A 40 3.08 9.25 17.77
CA ARG A 40 3.52 10.36 18.63
C ARG A 40 4.05 11.54 17.83
N ARG A 41 4.29 11.35 16.52
CA ARG A 41 4.85 12.31 15.58
C ARG A 41 3.92 12.54 14.39
N GLU A 42 2.60 12.40 14.54
CA GLU A 42 1.64 12.61 13.44
C GLU A 42 1.77 13.99 12.77
N TRP A 43 2.18 15.00 13.54
CA TRP A 43 2.51 16.35 13.08
C TRP A 43 3.63 16.39 12.03
N ALA A 44 4.47 15.34 11.93
CA ALA A 44 5.55 15.24 10.95
C ALA A 44 5.02 15.23 9.51
N ARG A 45 3.76 14.86 9.27
CA ARG A 45 3.14 14.89 7.94
C ARG A 45 2.64 16.28 7.55
N THR A 46 2.55 17.22 8.49
CA THR A 46 1.94 18.53 8.30
C THR A 46 2.99 19.65 8.30
N ASP A 47 2.95 20.47 7.26
CA ASP A 47 3.69 21.72 7.15
C ASP A 47 2.85 22.87 7.73
N PHE A 48 3.06 23.18 9.00
CA PHE A 48 2.33 24.25 9.69
C PHE A 48 2.71 25.65 9.17
N GLU A 49 3.94 25.85 8.71
CA GLU A 49 4.40 27.12 8.15
C GLU A 49 3.79 27.33 6.75
N GLY A 50 3.63 26.24 5.99
CA GLY A 50 2.95 26.20 4.69
C GLY A 50 1.42 26.15 4.74
N GLY A 51 0.79 26.54 5.85
CA GLY A 51 -0.68 26.61 5.96
C GLY A 51 -1.36 25.27 6.29
N GLY A 52 -0.62 24.30 6.83
CA GLY A 52 -1.15 23.00 7.24
C GLY A 52 -1.22 21.97 6.11
N LEU A 53 -0.55 22.22 4.98
CA LEU A 53 -0.48 21.28 3.86
C LEU A 53 0.38 20.05 4.19
N PRO A 54 0.24 18.94 3.45
CA PRO A 54 1.16 17.82 3.56
C PRO A 54 2.61 18.26 3.31
N ARG A 55 3.57 17.77 4.09
CA ARG A 55 4.99 18.01 3.81
C ARG A 55 5.39 17.40 2.47
N ALA A 56 6.20 18.12 1.70
CA ALA A 56 6.67 17.64 0.39
C ALA A 56 7.40 16.29 0.47
N GLU A 57 8.14 16.04 1.55
CA GLU A 57 8.82 14.76 1.80
C GLU A 57 7.83 13.60 1.99
N TRP A 58 6.71 13.85 2.67
CA TRP A 58 5.66 12.86 2.86
C TRP A 58 4.99 12.52 1.53
N GLU A 59 4.66 13.53 0.73
CA GLU A 59 4.10 13.33 -0.61
C GLU A 59 5.07 12.59 -1.54
N ALA A 60 6.36 12.93 -1.48
CA ALA A 60 7.40 12.25 -2.24
C ALA A 60 7.54 10.78 -1.85
N LEU A 61 7.45 10.45 -0.56
CA LEU A 61 7.44 9.07 -0.06
C LEU A 61 6.23 8.29 -0.59
N LEU A 62 5.03 8.86 -0.49
CA LEU A 62 3.80 8.24 -1.03
C LEU A 62 3.90 8.03 -2.55
N ALA A 63 4.45 9.00 -3.28
CA ALA A 63 4.65 8.89 -4.73
C ALA A 63 5.67 7.79 -5.08
N ARG A 64 6.74 7.64 -4.29
CA ARG A 64 7.71 6.54 -4.45
C ARG A 64 7.05 5.19 -4.24
N VAL A 65 6.35 4.98 -3.11
CA VAL A 65 5.68 3.72 -2.79
C VAL A 65 4.63 3.36 -3.85
N ARG A 66 3.84 4.34 -4.31
CA ARG A 66 2.86 4.12 -5.39
C ARG A 66 3.51 3.63 -6.67
N ARG A 67 4.62 4.23 -7.10
CA ARG A 67 5.34 3.79 -8.31
C ARG A 67 5.87 2.37 -8.19
N VAL A 68 6.39 2.00 -7.02
CA VAL A 68 6.89 0.63 -6.76
C VAL A 68 5.74 -0.37 -6.79
N ALA A 69 4.61 -0.07 -6.15
CA ALA A 69 3.41 -0.92 -6.18
C ALA A 69 2.78 -1.03 -7.58
N ASP A 70 2.85 0.03 -8.38
CA ASP A 70 2.33 0.05 -9.75
C ASP A 70 3.19 -0.74 -10.72
N ALA A 71 4.51 -0.66 -10.57
CA ALA A 71 5.46 -1.47 -11.33
C ALA A 71 5.32 -2.97 -11.02
N ALA A 72 5.01 -3.30 -9.76
CA ALA A 72 4.71 -4.67 -9.32
C ALA A 72 3.29 -5.15 -9.71
N GLY A 73 2.45 -4.28 -10.28
CA GLY A 73 1.08 -4.62 -10.69
C GLY A 73 0.05 -4.67 -9.55
N HIS A 74 0.46 -4.43 -8.30
CA HIS A 74 -0.45 -4.41 -7.14
C HIS A 74 -1.36 -3.17 -7.14
N TRP A 75 -0.85 -2.00 -7.54
CA TRP A 75 -1.64 -0.76 -7.56
C TRP A 75 -2.85 -0.82 -8.52
N ARG A 76 -2.72 -1.58 -9.61
CA ARG A 76 -3.74 -1.73 -10.65
C ARG A 76 -4.56 -3.02 -10.54
N TYR A 77 -4.43 -3.77 -9.44
CA TYR A 77 -5.04 -5.08 -9.25
C TYR A 77 -6.53 -5.14 -9.68
N ALA A 78 -7.34 -4.20 -9.19
CA ALA A 78 -8.79 -4.16 -9.47
C ALA A 78 -9.16 -3.65 -10.87
N LEU A 79 -8.20 -3.11 -11.63
CA LEU A 79 -8.50 -2.61 -12.97
C LEU A 79 -8.64 -3.78 -13.96
N PRO A 80 -9.40 -3.57 -15.06
CA PRO A 80 -9.47 -4.55 -16.12
C PRO A 80 -8.10 -4.86 -16.75
N ALA A 81 -7.89 -6.10 -17.18
CA ALA A 81 -6.64 -6.52 -17.82
C ALA A 81 -6.30 -5.71 -19.08
N GLN A 82 -7.32 -5.28 -19.84
CA GLN A 82 -7.13 -4.40 -21.02
C GLN A 82 -6.50 -3.04 -20.70
N TYR A 83 -6.52 -2.61 -19.44
CA TYR A 83 -5.87 -1.38 -18.97
C TYR A 83 -4.61 -1.68 -18.12
N GLY A 84 -4.10 -2.92 -18.20
CA GLY A 84 -2.93 -3.37 -17.45
C GLY A 84 -3.20 -3.65 -15.97
N GLY A 85 -4.45 -3.96 -15.60
CA GLY A 85 -4.81 -4.50 -14.29
C GLY A 85 -4.89 -6.03 -14.28
N GLN A 86 -5.59 -6.59 -13.30
CA GLN A 86 -5.67 -8.05 -13.08
C GLN A 86 -7.12 -8.56 -12.98
N ASP A 87 -8.11 -7.77 -13.42
CA ASP A 87 -9.54 -8.10 -13.33
C ASP A 87 -9.98 -8.46 -11.89
N GLY A 88 -9.35 -7.82 -10.89
CA GLY A 88 -9.57 -8.13 -9.48
C GLY A 88 -11.04 -7.99 -9.07
N SER A 89 -11.58 -9.04 -8.44
CA SER A 89 -12.98 -9.06 -8.01
C SER A 89 -13.25 -8.15 -6.81
N HIS A 90 -14.50 -7.75 -6.61
CA HIS A 90 -14.92 -6.99 -5.43
C HIS A 90 -14.66 -7.75 -4.11
N LEU A 91 -14.88 -9.06 -4.11
CA LEU A 91 -14.59 -9.91 -2.95
C LEU A 91 -13.11 -9.88 -2.61
N ALA A 92 -12.25 -10.12 -3.60
CA ALA A 92 -10.81 -10.07 -3.41
C ALA A 92 -10.35 -8.70 -2.89
N MET A 93 -10.92 -7.62 -3.42
CA MET A 93 -10.59 -6.28 -2.95
C MET A 93 -11.02 -5.98 -1.51
N ALA A 94 -12.18 -6.50 -1.08
CA ALA A 94 -12.61 -6.38 0.32
C ALA A 94 -11.64 -7.13 1.24
N VAL A 95 -11.29 -8.37 0.88
CA VAL A 95 -10.36 -9.21 1.65
C VAL A 95 -8.96 -8.60 1.72
N ILE A 96 -8.41 -8.10 0.61
CA ILE A 96 -7.10 -7.44 0.59
C ILE A 96 -7.09 -6.21 1.52
N ARG A 97 -8.16 -5.40 1.49
CA ARG A 97 -8.24 -4.22 2.36
C ARG A 97 -8.31 -4.59 3.84
N GLU A 98 -9.07 -5.62 4.18
CA GLU A 98 -9.15 -6.15 5.55
C GLU A 98 -7.79 -6.68 6.00
N HIS A 99 -7.14 -7.50 5.16
CA HIS A 99 -5.81 -8.08 5.45
C HIS A 99 -4.74 -7.02 5.69
N LEU A 100 -4.76 -5.93 4.93
CA LEU A 100 -3.80 -4.81 5.08
C LEU A 100 -4.09 -3.91 6.30
N ALA A 101 -5.29 -3.99 6.88
CA ALA A 101 -5.70 -3.18 8.02
C ALA A 101 -5.54 -3.88 9.38
N ALA A 102 -5.34 -5.20 9.36
CA ALA A 102 -5.16 -6.05 10.53
C ALA A 102 -3.76 -5.90 11.15
#